data_AF-A0A7C4VC47-F1
#
_entry.id   AF-A0A7C4VC47-F1
#
_cell.length_a   1.000
_cell.length_b   1.000
_cell.length_c   1.000
_cell.angle_alpha   90.00
_cell.angle_beta   90.00
_cell.angle_gamma   90.00
#
_symmetry.space_group_name_H-M   'P 1'
#
loop_
_entity.id
_entity.type
_entity.pdbx_description
1 polymer ?
#
loop_
_entity_poly.entity_id
_entity_poly.type
_entity_poly.pdbx_seq_one_letter_code
_entity_poly.pdbx_strand_id
1 'polypeptide(L)' 'FDSQFLAQAVHFHFRLGDIPVPVRYFPEASSINFRRSVRYGWSTLGTLGLYWLNRLGLYRSRLFKAAERDPQAAGSHAEL' A
#
# COMPACT_ATOMS: atom_id res chain seq x y z
N PHE A 1 -2.93 1.74 -4.92
CA PHE A 1 -3.72 1.95 -3.71
C PHE A 1 -3.40 0.83 -2.71
N ASP A 2 -4.02 -0.35 -2.65
CA ASP A 2 -3.58 -1.37 -1.66
C ASP A 2 -2.14 -1.89 -1.89
N SER A 3 -1.80 -2.22 -3.13
CA SER A 3 -0.45 -2.67 -3.49
C SER A 3 0.61 -1.58 -3.26
N GLN A 4 0.24 -0.31 -3.34
CA GLN A 4 1.14 0.82 -3.07
C GLN A 4 1.40 0.97 -1.58
N PHE A 5 0.35 0.84 -0.77
CA PHE A 5 0.46 0.83 0.68
C PHE A 5 1.33 -0.33 1.17
N LEU A 6 1.09 -1.56 0.68
CA LEU A 6 1.91 -2.72 1.04
C LEU A 6 3.37 -2.54 0.60
N ALA A 7 3.61 -2.03 -0.61
CA ALA A 7 4.97 -1.75 -1.09
C ALA A 7 5.69 -0.69 -0.23
N GLN A 8 4.98 0.36 0.19
CA GLN A 8 5.52 1.34 1.14
C GLN A 8 5.82 0.69 2.49
N ALA A 9 4.93 -0.17 2.99
CA ALA A 9 5.13 -0.81 4.27
C ALA A 9 6.38 -1.70 4.30
N VAL A 10 6.60 -2.44 3.21
CA VAL A 10 7.83 -3.23 3.01
C VAL A 10 9.05 -2.32 2.82
N HIS A 11 8.93 -1.25 2.04
CA HIS A 11 10.02 -0.30 1.81
C HIS A 11 10.52 0.36 3.11
N PHE A 12 9.60 0.72 4.01
CA PHE A 12 9.91 1.31 5.32
C PHE A 12 10.16 0.27 6.42
N HIS A 13 10.30 -1.02 6.06
CA HIS A 13 10.61 -2.11 6.99
C HIS A 13 9.61 -2.29 8.14
N PHE A 14 8.33 -1.98 7.92
CA PHE A 14 7.29 -2.30 8.90
C PHE A 14 7.07 -3.82 9.03
N ARG A 15 6.59 -4.26 10.19
CA ARG A 15 6.17 -5.64 10.41
C ARG A 15 4.75 -5.81 9.87
N LEU A 16 4.56 -6.76 8.96
CA LEU A 16 3.25 -7.14 8.44
C LEU A 16 2.81 -8.43 9.13
N GLY A 17 1.51 -8.52 9.45
CA GLY A 17 0.88 -9.72 9.98
C GLY A 17 -0.56 -9.80 9.47
N ASP A 18 -1.04 -11.01 9.23
CA ASP A 18 -2.40 -11.28 8.78
C ASP A 18 -3.25 -11.81 9.95
N ILE A 19 -4.52 -11.42 9.97
CA ILE A 19 -5.50 -11.88 10.96
C ILE A 19 -6.63 -12.60 10.20
N PRO A 20 -6.99 -13.84 10.56
CA PRO A 20 -8.08 -14.54 9.90
C PRO A 20 -9.41 -13.86 10.24
N VAL A 21 -10.17 -13.50 9.20
CA VAL A 21 -11.53 -12.97 9.33
C VAL A 21 -12.49 -13.95 8.63
N PRO A 22 -13.56 -14.42 9.28
CA PRO A 22 -14.50 -15.34 8.63
C PRO A 22 -15.21 -14.62 7.48
N VAL A 23 -14.95 -15.08 6.24
CA VAL A 23 -15.58 -14.51 5.05
C VAL A 23 -16.85 -15.29 4.70
N ARG A 24 -17.95 -14.58 4.47
CA ARG A 24 -19.16 -15.12 3.85
C ARG A 24 -19.20 -14.69 2.39
N TYR A 25 -19.00 -15.64 1.48
CA TYR A 25 -19.19 -15.42 0.06
C TYR A 25 -20.66 -15.63 -0.28
N PHE A 26 -21.31 -14.58 -0.73
CA PHE A 26 -22.68 -14.62 -1.25
C PHE A 26 -22.62 -14.57 -2.79
N PRO A 27 -23.58 -15.13 -3.52
CA PRO A 27 -23.66 -15.01 -4.99
C PRO A 27 -23.66 -13.55 -5.47
N GLU A 28 -24.18 -12.63 -4.65
CA GLU A 28 -24.20 -11.19 -4.88
C GLU A 28 -22.88 -10.51 -4.49
N ALA A 29 -21.94 -11.24 -3.87
CA ALA A 29 -20.63 -10.71 -3.55
C ALA A 29 -19.93 -10.26 -4.83
N SER A 30 -19.35 -9.06 -4.77
CA SER A 30 -18.85 -8.35 -5.95
C SER A 30 -17.84 -9.19 -6.73
N SER A 31 -18.28 -9.69 -7.89
CA SER A 31 -17.40 -10.34 -8.86
C SER A 31 -16.87 -9.28 -9.82
N ILE A 32 -15.56 -9.07 -9.78
CA ILE A 32 -14.89 -8.14 -10.68
C ILE A 32 -14.84 -8.73 -12.10
N ASN A 33 -15.23 -7.95 -13.12
CA ASN A 33 -15.13 -8.41 -14.50
C ASN A 33 -13.66 -8.51 -14.97
N PHE A 34 -13.42 -9.29 -16.02
CA PHE A 34 -12.08 -9.55 -16.54
C PHE A 34 -11.31 -8.27 -16.89
N ARG A 35 -11.95 -7.32 -17.58
CA ARG A 35 -11.31 -6.06 -17.99
C ARG A 35 -10.81 -5.25 -16.79
N ARG A 36 -11.63 -5.14 -15.74
CA ARG A 36 -11.23 -4.48 -14.49
C ARG A 36 -10.08 -5.25 -13.83
N SER A 37 -10.16 -6.58 -13.78
CA SER A 37 -9.11 -7.45 -13.23
C SER A 37 -7.76 -7.21 -13.89
N VAL A 38 -7.71 -7.16 -15.22
CA VAL A 38 -6.48 -6.88 -15.99
C VAL A 38 -5.92 -5.49 -15.65
N ARG A 39 -6.77 -4.46 -15.54
CA ARG A 39 -6.34 -3.11 -15.15
C ARG A 39 -5.72 -3.08 -13.75
N TYR A 40 -6.33 -3.78 -12.78
CA TYR A 40 -5.79 -3.87 -11.42
C TYR A 40 -4.48 -4.67 -11.37
N GLY A 41 -4.40 -5.77 -12.14
CA GLY A 41 -3.17 -6.55 -12.32
C GLY A 41 -2.02 -5.67 -12.81
N TRP A 42 -2.23 -4.92 -13.90
CA TRP A 42 -1.21 -4.01 -14.42
C TRP A 42 -0.84 -2.88 -13.45
N SER A 43 -1.81 -2.33 -12.73
CA SER A 43 -1.55 -1.32 -11.70
C SER A 43 -0.66 -1.87 -10.57
N THR A 44 -0.86 -3.15 -10.20
CA THR A 44 -0.05 -3.85 -9.20
C THR A 44 1.36 -4.09 -9.71
N LEU A 45 1.51 -4.61 -10.93
CA LEU A 45 2.82 -4.82 -11.55
C LEU A 45 3.60 -3.51 -11.71
N GLY A 46 2.95 -2.42 -12.11
CA GLY A 46 3.58 -1.11 -12.19
C GLY A 46 4.09 -0.62 -10.83
N THR A 47 3.34 -0.87 -9.75
CA THR A 47 3.77 -0.53 -8.38
C THR A 47 5.01 -1.34 -7.96
N LEU A 48 5.02 -2.65 -8.25
CA LEU A 48 6.18 -3.51 -7.98
C LEU A 48 7.41 -3.08 -8.79
N GLY A 49 7.22 -2.71 -10.07
CA GLY A 49 8.27 -2.16 -10.91
C GLY A 49 8.87 -0.89 -10.32
N LEU A 50 8.04 0.07 -9.88
CA LEU A 50 8.49 1.28 -9.19
C LEU A 50 9.25 0.96 -7.89
N TYR A 51 8.77 -0.01 -7.11
CA TYR A 51 9.46 -0.45 -5.89
C TYR A 51 10.87 -0.98 -6.20
N TRP A 52 11.02 -1.86 -7.19
CA TRP A 52 12.32 -2.40 -7.56
C TRP A 52 13.25 -1.33 -8.15
N LEU A 53 12.75 -0.48 -9.06
CA LEU A 53 13.54 0.63 -9.60
C LEU A 53 14.03 1.57 -8.48
N ASN A 54 13.19 1.81 -7.47
CA ASN A 54 13.57 2.62 -6.32
C ASN A 54 14.59 1.92 -5.41
N ARG A 55 14.38 0.63 -5.13
CA ARG A 55 15.28 -0.19 -4.32
C ARG A 55 16.66 -0.36 -4.96
N LEU A 56 16.72 -0.44 -6.28
CA LEU A 56 17.96 -0.51 -7.06
C LEU A 56 18.65 0.86 -7.24
N GLY A 57 18.04 1.95 -6.75
CA GLY A 57 18.59 3.31 -6.87
C GLY A 57 18.46 3.93 -8.26
N LEU A 58 17.79 3.25 -9.20
CA LEU A 58 17.63 3.69 -10.59
C LEU A 58 16.58 4.81 -10.75
N TYR A 59 15.61 4.88 -9.83
CA TYR A 59 14.55 5.89 -9.89
C TYR A 59 14.08 6.33 -8.50
N ARG A 60 13.98 7.64 -8.27
CA ARG A 60 13.45 8.19 -7.00
C ARG A 60 11.96 8.50 -7.13
N SER A 61 11.12 7.53 -6.74
CA SER A 61 9.66 7.71 -6.73
C SER A 61 9.21 8.47 -5.49
N ARG A 62 8.27 9.42 -5.66
CA ARG A 62 7.60 10.11 -4.55
C ARG A 62 6.86 9.15 -3.62
N LEU A 63 6.46 7.99 -4.14
CA LEU A 63 5.76 6.97 -3.36
C LEU A 63 6.60 6.44 -2.19
N PHE A 64 7.93 6.43 -2.32
CA PHE A 64 8.83 5.92 -1.28
C PHE A 64 9.54 7.03 -0.51
N LYS A 65 9.09 8.29 -0.64
CA LYS A 65 9.58 9.39 0.19
C LYS A 65 8.85 9.32 1.54
N ALA A 66 9.60 9.37 2.64
CA ALA A 66 9.02 9.50 3.97
C ALA A 66 8.23 10.82 4.07
N ALA A 67 7.07 10.78 4.72
CA ALA A 67 6.31 11.99 5.02
C ALA A 67 7.11 12.86 5.99
N GLU A 68 7.08 14.17 5.77
CA GLU A 68 7.64 15.12 6.73
C GLU A 68 6.78 15.07 8.00
N ARG A 69 7.42 14.93 9.18
CA ARG A 69 6.70 15.01 10.45
C ARG A 69 6.15 16.42 10.59
N ASP A 70 4.83 16.56 10.63
CA ASP A 70 4.19 17.81 11.02
C ASP A 70 4.47 18.06 12.52
N PRO A 71 5.22 19.13 12.87
CA PRO A 71 5.52 19.45 14.27
C PRO A 71 4.27 19.70 15.13
N GLN A 72 3.14 20.04 14.51
CA GLN A 72 1.91 20.44 15.21
C GLN A 72 1.10 19.25 15.73
N ALA A 73 1.28 18.05 15.16
CA ALA A 73 0.55 16.84 15.57
C ALA A 73 1.03 16.24 16.90
N ALA A 74 2.23 16.60 17.37
CA ALA A 74 2.83 16.05 18.59
C ALA A 74 2.34 16.71 19.89
N GLY A 75 1.67 17.87 19.82
CA GLY A 75 1.26 18.66 20.99
C GLY A 75 -0.11 18.32 21.59
N SER A 76 -0.92 17.46 20.95
CA SER A 76 -2.33 17.27 21.33
C SER A 76 -2.60 16.11 22.30
N HIS A 77 -1.59 15.34 22.72
CA HIS A 77 -1.77 14.13 23.53
C HIS A 77 -1.09 14.16 24.91
N ALA A 78 -0.71 15.35 25.40
CA ALA A 78 0.00 15.51 26.69
C ALA A 78 -0.87 16.02 27.86
N GLU A 79 -2.17 16.23 27.66
CA GLU A 79 -3.08 16.63 28.74
C GLU A 79 -4.26 15.66 28.81
N LEU A 80 -4.19 14.71 29.75
CA LEU A 80 -5.26 14.04 30.53
C LEU A 80 -4.60 12.97 31.42
#